data_AF-A0A7L2CYU0-F1
#
_entry.id   AF-A0A7L2CYU0-F1
#
_cell.length_a   1.000
_cell.length_b   1.000
_cell.length_c   1.000
_cell.angle_alpha   90.00
_cell.angle_beta   90.00
_cell.angle_gamma   90.00
#
_symmetry.space_group_name_H-M   'P 1'
#
loop_
_entity.id
_entity.type
_entity.pdbx_description
1 polymer ?
#
loop_
_entity_poly.entity_id
_entity_poly.type
_entity_poly.pdbx_seq_one_letter_code
_entity_poly.pdbx_strand_id
1 'polypeptide(L)' 'MRRLLASRMKFHLLGAFLVSMGCATLYKFGVAEPRKRAYEDFYRNYDPVKDFEAMKAAGVLESAPAK' A
#
# COMPACT_ATOMS: atom_id res chain seq x y z
N MET A 1 -36.98 18.16 -28.09
CA MET A 1 -36.41 17.69 -26.80
C MET A 1 -36.68 16.20 -26.60
N ARG A 2 -35.82 15.31 -27.11
CA ARG A 2 -35.91 13.85 -26.86
C ARG A 2 -34.51 13.31 -26.56
N ARG A 3 -34.39 12.32 -25.68
CA ARG A 3 -33.15 11.58 -25.34
C ARG A 3 -32.00 12.39 -24.68
N LEU A 4 -32.25 13.62 -24.22
CA LEU A 4 -31.25 14.46 -23.56
C LEU A 4 -30.66 13.79 -22.31
N LEU A 5 -31.51 13.17 -21.48
CA LEU A 5 -31.08 12.43 -20.29
C LEU A 5 -30.19 11.23 -20.65
N ALA A 6 -30.61 10.42 -21.63
CA ALA A 6 -29.85 9.23 -22.05
C ALA A 6 -28.48 9.61 -22.64
N SER A 7 -28.40 10.71 -23.40
CA SER A 7 -27.13 11.21 -23.94
C SER A 7 -26.18 11.65 -22.82
N ARG A 8 -26.68 12.46 -21.86
CA ARG A 8 -25.91 12.92 -20.71
C ARG A 8 -25.45 11.77 -19.81
N MET A 9 -26.30 10.76 -19.63
CA MET A 9 -25.98 9.58 -18.82
C MET A 9 -24.84 8.75 -19.42
N LYS A 10 -24.83 8.52 -20.75
CA LYS A 10 -23.73 7.81 -21.42
C LYS A 10 -22.39 8.53 -21.26
N PHE A 11 -22.40 9.86 -21.38
CA PHE A 11 -21.21 10.67 -21.18
C PHE A 11 -20.66 10.54 -19.75
N HIS A 12 -21.52 10.68 -18.73
CA HIS A 12 -21.08 10.56 -17.33
C HIS A 12 -20.69 9.14 -16.95
N LEU A 13 -21.34 8.11 -17.50
CA LEU A 13 -20.95 6.72 -17.24
C LEU A 13 -19.54 6.43 -17.77
N LEU A 14 -19.23 6.89 -18.99
CA LEU A 14 -17.88 6.77 -19.55
C LEU A 14 -16.87 7.53 -18.68
N GLY A 15 -17.19 8.78 -18.32
CA GLY A 15 -16.33 9.61 -17.47
C GLY A 15 -16.07 8.99 -16.10
N ALA A 16 -17.12 8.51 -15.43
CA ALA A 16 -17.03 7.85 -14.13
C ALA A 16 -16.17 6.59 -14.20
N PHE A 17 -16.32 5.78 -15.26
CA PHE A 17 -15.50 4.60 -15.46
C PHE A 17 -14.01 4.96 -15.61
N LEU A 18 -13.69 5.94 -16.48
CA LEU A 18 -12.31 6.39 -16.69
C LEU A 18 -11.69 6.96 -15.41
N VAL A 19 -12.43 7.78 -14.66
CA VAL A 19 -11.97 8.33 -13.38
C VAL A 19 -11.73 7.21 -12.38
N SER A 20 -12.66 6.25 -12.25
CA SER A 20 -12.52 5.13 -11.32
C SER A 20 -11.28 4.26 -11.64
N MET A 21 -11.05 3.96 -12.92
CA MET A 21 -9.86 3.23 -13.36
C MET A 21 -8.58 4.02 -13.09
N GLY A 22 -8.61 5.34 -13.30
CA GLY A 22 -7.51 6.24 -12.97
C GLY A 22 -7.16 6.17 -11.49
N CYS A 23 -8.15 6.36 -10.61
CA CYS A 23 -7.98 6.25 -9.17
C CYS A 23 -7.43 4.89 -8.74
N ALA A 24 -7.97 3.78 -9.29
CA ALA A 24 -7.49 2.44 -8.98
C ALA A 24 -6.02 2.23 -9.40
N THR A 25 -5.63 2.73 -10.57
CA THR A 25 -4.26 2.65 -11.08
C THR A 25 -3.30 3.47 -10.22
N LEU A 26 -3.68 4.71 -9.89
CA LEU A 26 -2.91 5.59 -9.02
C LEU A 26 -2.70 4.97 -7.64
N TYR A 27 -3.74 4.39 -7.04
CA TYR A 27 -3.60 3.72 -5.75
C TYR A 27 -2.72 2.48 -5.84
N LYS A 28 -2.90 1.65 -6.88
CA LYS A 28 -2.09 0.44 -7.07
C LYS A 28 -0.60 0.77 -7.13
N PHE A 29 -0.19 1.69 -8.01
CA PHE A 29 1.23 1.98 -8.21
C PHE A 29 1.81 3.01 -7.23
N GLY A 30 0.98 3.91 -6.70
CA GLY A 30 1.41 4.91 -5.72
C GLY A 30 1.45 4.39 -4.28
N VAL A 31 0.66 3.36 -3.95
CA VAL A 31 0.53 2.87 -2.57
C VAL A 31 0.76 1.36 -2.46
N ALA A 32 0.05 0.56 -3.26
CA ALA A 32 0.06 -0.90 -3.06
C ALA A 32 1.40 -1.55 -3.49
N GLU A 33 1.89 -1.26 -4.69
CA GLU A 33 3.17 -1.80 -5.19
C GLU A 33 4.37 -1.33 -4.36
N PRO A 34 4.52 -0.03 -4.03
CA PRO A 34 5.63 0.43 -3.19
C PRO A 34 5.63 -0.22 -1.81
N ARG A 35 4.44 -0.43 -1.20
CA ARG A 35 4.35 -1.14 0.08
C ARG A 35 4.82 -2.58 -0.05
N LYS A 36 4.35 -3.33 -1.06
CA LYS A 36 4.80 -4.71 -1.28
C LYS A 36 6.31 -4.78 -1.45
N ARG A 37 6.87 -3.88 -2.26
CA ARG A 37 8.32 -3.78 -2.47
C ARG A 37 9.07 -3.41 -1.18
N ALA A 38 8.56 -2.51 -0.35
CA ALA A 38 9.19 -2.15 0.91
C ALA A 38 9.29 -3.33 1.88
N TYR A 39 8.25 -4.17 1.95
CA TYR A 39 8.31 -5.41 2.75
C TYR A 39 9.33 -6.39 2.18
N GLU A 40 9.33 -6.58 0.86
CA GLU A 40 10.31 -7.46 0.21
C GLU A 40 11.74 -6.97 0.44
N ASP A 41 12.00 -5.67 0.26
CA ASP A 41 13.31 -5.06 0.45
C ASP A 41 13.76 -5.15 1.92
N PHE A 42 12.85 -5.00 2.88
CA PHE A 42 13.14 -5.21 4.32
C PHE A 42 13.58 -6.65 4.58
N TYR A 43 12.79 -7.63 4.16
CA TYR A 43 13.05 -9.05 4.44
C TYR A 43 14.18 -9.65 3.60
N ARG A 44 14.58 -9.03 2.49
CA ARG A 44 15.63 -9.55 1.59
C ARG A 44 16.92 -9.89 2.33
N ASN A 45 17.30 -9.07 3.31
CA ASN A 45 18.53 -9.25 4.11
C ASN A 45 18.26 -9.18 5.62
N TYR A 46 17.02 -9.37 6.05
CA TYR A 46 16.66 -9.27 7.46
C TYR A 46 17.23 -10.46 8.24
N ASP A 47 18.03 -10.17 9.26
CA ASP A 47 18.52 -11.15 10.23
C ASP A 47 17.79 -10.96 11.56
N PRO A 48 16.86 -11.88 11.91
CA PRO A 48 16.07 -11.76 13.14
C PRO A 48 16.91 -11.90 14.41
N VAL A 49 18.03 -12.63 14.38
CA VAL A 49 18.88 -12.81 15.57
C VAL A 49 19.64 -11.54 15.85
N LYS A 50 20.17 -10.89 14.81
CA LYS A 50 20.85 -9.60 14.94
C LYS A 50 19.91 -8.51 15.47
N ASP A 51 18.70 -8.44 14.93
CA ASP A 51 17.69 -7.47 15.37
C ASP A 51 17.25 -7.73 16.82
N PHE A 52 17.04 -9.01 17.18
CA PHE A 52 16.75 -9.42 18.55
C PHE A 52 17.86 -9.03 19.54
N GLU A 53 19.13 -9.32 19.22
CA GLU A 53 20.25 -8.96 20.11
C GLU A 53 20.39 -7.44 20.24
N ALA A 54 20.08 -6.66 19.18
CA ALA A 54 20.02 -5.21 19.28
C ALA A 54 18.89 -4.73 20.22
N MET A 55 17.70 -5.32 20.14
CA MET A 55 16.59 -5.03 21.06
C MET A 55 16.93 -5.40 22.51
N LYS A 56 17.50 -6.59 22.71
CA LYS A 56 17.94 -7.06 24.03
C LYS A 56 19.01 -6.15 24.63
N ALA A 57 20.01 -5.73 23.84
CA ALA A 57 21.03 -4.79 24.28
C ALA A 57 20.44 -3.41 24.63
N ALA A 58 19.38 -2.98 23.94
CA ALA A 58 18.63 -1.78 24.27
C ALA A 58 17.73 -1.93 25.52
N GLY A 59 17.63 -3.13 26.10
CA GLY A 59 16.87 -3.39 27.33
C GLY A 59 15.36 -3.32 27.17
N VAL A 60 14.83 -3.41 25.94
CA VAL A 60 13.38 -3.27 25.69
C VAL A 60 12.60 -4.57 25.98
N LEU A 61 13.29 -5.68 26.22
CA LEU A 61 12.69 -7.00 26.41
C LEU A 61 12.73 -7.39 27.89
N GLU A 62 11.56 -7.47 28.53
CA GLU A 62 11.44 -7.93 29.93
C GLU A 62 11.84 -9.41 30.09
N SER A 63 11.43 -10.26 29.14
CA SER A 63 11.74 -11.69 29.15
C SER A 63 13.20 -12.01 28.82
N ALA A 64 13.94 -11.02 28.29
CA ALA A 64 15.33 -11.17 27.87
C ALA A 64 16.10 -9.89 28.23
N PRO A 65 16.41 -9.70 29.53
CA PRO A 65 17.09 -8.49 29.99
C PRO A 65 18.47 -8.34 29.34
N ALA A 66 18.89 -7.08 29.16
CA ALA A 66 20.26 -6.76 28.80
C ALA A 66 21.20 -7.37 29.87
N LYS A 67 22.18 -8.16 29.43
CA LYS A 67 23.21 -8.69 30.32
C LYS A 67 24.14 -7.59 30.79
#